data_AF-A0A1F5NT14-F1
#
_entry.id   AF-A0A1F5NT14-F1
#
_cell.length_a   1.000
_cell.length_b   1.000
_cell.length_c   1.000
_cell.angle_alpha   90.00
_cell.angle_beta   90.00
_cell.angle_gamma   90.00
#
_symmetry.space_group_name_H-M   'P 1'
#
loop_
_entity.id
_entity.type
_entity.pdbx_description
1 polymer ?
#
loop_
_entity_poly.entity_id
_entity_poly.type
_entity_poly.pdbx_seq_one_letter_code
_entity_poly.pdbx_strand_id
1 'polypeptide(L)' 'MLNVYQPTNLLHTGIALVFYLLMAGFVVYSFLALYALNRFGHSKLLATVISLIYIVIIASLFAAAQTNLNSIKF' A
#
# COMPACT_ATOMS: atom_id res chain seq x y z
N MET A 1 -28.64 19.04 -6.46
CA MET A 1 -28.14 17.81 -5.78
C MET A 1 -27.55 18.28 -4.45
N LEU A 2 -28.27 18.04 -3.35
CA LEU A 2 -27.82 18.44 -2.02
C LEU A 2 -26.60 17.56 -1.67
N ASN A 3 -25.43 18.15 -1.48
CA ASN A 3 -24.25 17.43 -1.02
C ASN A 3 -24.50 17.03 0.44
N VAL A 4 -25.00 15.82 0.65
CA VAL A 4 -25.23 15.25 1.98
C VAL A 4 -23.85 14.95 2.56
N TYR A 5 -23.30 15.92 3.30
CA TYR A 5 -22.11 15.75 4.12
C TYR A 5 -22.39 14.64 5.12
N GLN A 6 -21.92 13.42 4.83
CA GLN A 6 -22.00 12.32 5.79
C GLN A 6 -20.99 12.62 6.91
N PRO A 7 -21.39 12.61 8.19
CA PRO A 7 -20.44 12.77 9.28
C PRO A 7 -19.50 11.57 9.25
N THR A 8 -18.28 11.79 8.77
CA THR A 8 -17.20 10.82 8.89
C THR A 8 -16.92 10.65 10.38
N ASN A 9 -17.28 9.49 10.93
CA ASN A 9 -16.92 9.13 12.30
C ASN A 9 -15.41 9.32 12.44
N LEU A 10 -14.97 10.15 13.39
CA LEU A 10 -13.56 10.46 13.64
C LEU A 10 -12.70 9.19 13.78
N LEU A 11 -13.28 8.12 14.32
CA LEU A 11 -12.69 6.79 14.38
C LEU A 11 -12.38 6.20 13.01
N HIS A 12 -13.29 6.32 12.04
CA HIS A 12 -13.11 5.77 10.70
C HIS A 12 -12.00 6.52 9.95
N THR A 13 -11.95 7.85 10.10
CA THR A 13 -10.86 8.69 9.56
C THR A 13 -9.51 8.35 10.22
N GLY A 14 -9.49 8.14 11.54
CA GLY A 14 -8.27 7.73 12.26
C GLY A 14 -7.75 6.37 11.83
N ILE A 15 -8.64 5.38 11.67
CA ILE A 15 -8.28 4.03 11.19
C ILE A 15 -7.75 4.10 9.76
N ALA A 16 -8.38 4.89 8.88
CA ALA A 16 -7.91 5.09 7.51
C ALA A 16 -6.50 5.72 7.49
N LEU A 17 -6.25 6.74 8.32
CA LEU A 17 -4.94 7.39 8.41
C LEU A 17 -3.84 6.40 8.84
N VAL A 18 -4.11 5.59 9.87
CA VAL A 18 -3.18 4.54 10.35
C VAL A 18 -2.93 3.50 9.26
N PHE A 19 -3.96 3.08 8.53
CA PHE A 19 -3.83 2.16 7.42
C PHE A 19 -2.93 2.73 6.31
N TYR A 20 -3.13 3.99 5.92
CA TYR A 20 -2.28 4.63 4.91
C TYR A 20 -0.83 4.83 5.38
N LEU A 21 -0.60 5.16 6.67
CA LEU A 21 0.73 5.24 7.26
C LEU A 21 1.45 3.88 7.25
N LEU A 22 0.75 2.82 7.63
CA LEU A 22 1.28 1.45 7.55
C LEU A 22 1.58 1.05 6.11
N MET A 23 0.71 1.39 5.17
CA MET A 23 0.91 1.12 3.75
C MET A 23 2.14 1.85 3.21
N ALA A 24 2.31 3.13 3.57
CA ALA A 24 3.49 3.91 3.20
C ALA A 24 4.79 3.30 3.77
N GLY A 25 4.78 2.90 5.05
CA GLY A 25 5.91 2.22 5.69
C GLY A 25 6.23 0.88 5.01
N PHE A 26 5.21 0.10 4.65
CA PHE A 26 5.37 -1.17 3.95
C PHE A 26 6.00 -0.98 2.57
N VAL A 27 5.60 0.04 1.82
CA VAL A 27 6.18 0.35 0.51
C VAL A 27 7.66 0.69 0.63
N VAL A 28 8.04 1.55 1.59
CA VAL A 28 9.44 1.92 1.82
C VAL A 28 10.28 0.69 2.22
N TYR A 29 9.76 -0.12 3.15
CA TYR A 29 10.41 -1.37 3.55
C TYR A 29 10.58 -2.33 2.37
N SER A 30 9.56 -2.45 1.52
CA SER A 30 9.60 -3.30 0.32
C SER A 30 10.73 -2.88 -0.62
N PHE A 31 10.90 -1.57 -0.88
CA PHE A 31 11.99 -1.09 -1.73
C PHE A 31 13.37 -1.39 -1.13
N LEU A 32 13.54 -1.21 0.18
CA LEU A 32 14.79 -1.56 0.88
C LEU A 32 15.08 -3.06 0.80
N ALA A 33 14.07 -3.90 1.00
CA ALA A 33 14.19 -5.35 0.91
C ALA A 33 14.56 -5.80 -0.51
N LEU A 34 13.92 -5.24 -1.54
CA LEU A 34 14.23 -5.53 -2.94
C LEU A 34 15.64 -5.07 -3.33
N TYR A 35 16.06 -3.90 -2.87
CA TYR A 35 17.43 -3.41 -3.07
C TYR A 35 18.44 -4.34 -2.41
N ALA A 36 18.23 -4.70 -1.14
CA ALA A 36 19.12 -5.60 -0.41
C ALA A 36 19.20 -6.98 -1.08
N LEU A 37 18.06 -7.51 -1.55
CA LEU A 37 17.97 -8.79 -2.23
C LEU A 37 18.71 -8.79 -3.58
N ASN A 38 18.60 -7.71 -4.36
CA ASN A 38 19.33 -7.59 -5.63
C ASN A 38 20.83 -7.29 -5.44
N ARG A 39 21.21 -6.59 -4.37
CA ARG A 39 22.60 -6.19 -4.08
C ARG A 39 23.39 -7.33 -3.43
N PHE A 40 22.79 -8.03 -2.47
CA PHE A 40 23.46 -9.01 -1.60
C PHE A 40 22.93 -10.44 -1.77
N GLY A 41 21.88 -10.63 -2.57
CA GLY A 41 21.32 -11.95 -2.81
C GLY A 41 22.27 -12.83 -3.61
N HIS A 42 22.58 -14.00 -3.06
CA HIS A 42 23.45 -14.99 -3.71
C HIS A 42 22.82 -15.58 -4.98
N SER A 43 21.49 -15.63 -5.04
CA SER A 43 20.72 -16.17 -6.18
C SER A 43 19.93 -15.08 -6.88
N LYS A 44 20.40 -14.70 -8.07
CA LYS A 44 19.73 -13.69 -8.93
C LYS A 44 18.32 -14.13 -9.34
N LEU A 45 18.10 -15.42 -9.56
CA LEU A 45 16.79 -15.94 -9.97
C LEU A 45 15.76 -15.82 -8.84
N LEU A 46 16.17 -16.17 -7.61
CA LEU A 46 15.31 -16.01 -6.43
C LEU A 46 14.98 -14.54 -6.17
N ALA A 47 15.95 -13.64 -6.36
CA ALA A 47 15.74 -12.20 -6.24
C ALA A 47 14.71 -11.67 -7.23
N THR A 48 14.76 -12.12 -8.49
CA THR A 48 13.78 -11.74 -9.53
C THR A 48 12.38 -12.25 -9.21
N VAL A 49 12.24 -13.50 -8.76
CA VAL A 49 10.93 -14.08 -8.40
C VAL A 49 10.31 -13.33 -7.23
N ILE A 50 11.09 -13.03 -6.18
CA ILE A 50 10.62 -12.26 -5.04
C ILE A 50 10.26 -10.83 -5.45
N SER A 51 11.04 -10.21 -6.35
CA SER A 51 10.73 -8.89 -6.90
C SER A 51 9.38 -8.85 -7.62
N LEU A 52 9.10 -9.86 -8.45
CA LEU A 52 7.81 -10.00 -9.11
C LEU A 52 6.66 -10.13 -8.12
N ILE A 53 6.81 -10.94 -7.07
CA ILE A 53 5.80 -11.12 -6.02
C ILE A 53 5.54 -9.77 -5.31
N TYR A 54 6.58 -9.02 -4.97
CA TYR A 54 6.42 -7.71 -4.33
C TYR A 54 5.70 -6.70 -5.22
N ILE A 55 5.97 -6.68 -6.53
CA ILE A 55 5.24 -5.81 -7.47
C ILE A 55 3.74 -6.15 -7.48
N VAL A 56 3.38 -7.43 -7.49
CA VAL A 56 1.97 -7.87 -7.44
C VAL A 56 1.29 -7.45 -6.14
N ILE A 57 1.98 -7.57 -5.00
CA ILE A 57 1.46 -7.13 -3.70
C ILE A 57 1.24 -5.61 -3.68
N ILE A 58 2.20 -4.82 -4.16
CA ILE A 58 2.09 -3.36 -4.23
C ILE A 58 0.92 -2.94 -5.14
N ALA A 59 0.75 -3.58 -6.31
CA ALA A 59 -0.36 -3.30 -7.21
C ALA A 59 -1.72 -3.64 -6.58
N SER A 60 -1.80 -4.75 -5.83
CA SER A 60 -3.01 -5.14 -5.12
C SER A 60 -3.37 -4.17 -3.99
N LEU A 61 -2.36 -3.73 -3.23
CA LEU A 61 -2.52 -2.70 -2.19
C LEU A 61 -2.96 -1.36 -2.79
N PHE A 62 -2.41 -0.97 -3.94
CA PHE A 62 -2.81 0.24 -4.64
C PHE A 62 -4.27 0.16 -5.12
N ALA A 63 -4.70 -0.95 -5.72
CA ALA A 63 -6.08 -1.16 -6.13
C ALA A 63 -7.06 -1.12 -4.94
N ALA A 64 -6.66 -1.71 -3.80
CA ALA A 64 -7.42 -1.63 -2.56
C ALA A 64 -7.48 -0.20 -2.03
N ALA A 65 -6.38 0.54 -2.03
CA ALA A 65 -6.34 1.95 -1.64
C ALA A 65 -7.22 2.82 -2.52
N GLN A 66 -7.19 2.63 -3.85
CA GLN A 66 -8.03 3.37 -4.80
C GLN A 66 -9.53 3.12 -4.55
N THR A 67 -9.92 1.88 -4.27
CA THR A 67 -11.32 1.50 -3.99
C THR A 67 -11.81 2.11 -2.68
N ASN A 68 -10.94 2.15 -1.66
CA ASN A 68 -11.26 2.79 -0.38
C ASN A 68 -11.29 4.32 -0.49
N LEU A 69 -10.37 4.94 -1.22
CA LEU A 69 -10.37 6.39 -1.49
C LEU A 69 -11.61 6.82 -2.28
N ASN A 70 -12.03 6.06 -3.30
CA ASN A 70 -13.26 6.36 -4.04
C ASN A 70 -14.55 6.19 -3.20
N SER A 71 -14.47 5.42 -2.11
CA SER A 71 -15.56 5.30 -1.13
C SER A 71 -15.58 6.45 -0.12
N ILE A 72 -14.45 7.13 0.09
CA ILE A 72 -14.36 8.38 0.85
C ILE A 72 -14.75 9.53 -0.10
N LYS A 73 -16.06 9.71 -0.32
CA LYS A 73 -16.59 10.89 -0.99
C LYS A 73 -16.58 12.07 -0.01
N PHE A 74 -15.90 13.16 -0.36
CA PHE A 74 -16.04 14.47 0.29
C PHE A 74 -17.30 15.19 -0.20
#